data_AF-A0A830CNP3-F1
#
_entry.id   AF-A0A830CNP3-F1
#
_cell.length_a   1.000
_cell.length_b   1.000
_cell.length_c   1.000
_cell.angle_alpha   90.00
_cell.angle_beta   90.00
_cell.angle_gamma   90.00
#
_symmetry.space_group_name_H-M   'P 1'
#
loop_
_entity.id
_entity.type
_entity.pdbx_description
1 polymer ?
#
loop_
_entity_poly.entity_id
_entity_poly.type
_entity_poly.pdbx_seq_one_letter_code
_entity_poly.pdbx_strand_id
1 'polypeptide(L)'
;MADLERETIRSASEEISREFKTLVDSQDLDSLRQSQNLILGRLQDSNAVLSHFNEYSENCFAEVSADFTKNTRLLKSMKSDLDYIFLKLRSLKAKIMATYPDAFPDNSTIEALDQRPNLELPR
;
A
#
# COMPACT_ATOMS: atom_id res chain seq x y z
N MET A 1 36.56 -73.94 -11.82
CA MET A 1 36.50 -72.61 -12.45
C MET A 1 35.16 -71.93 -12.18
N ALA A 2 34.03 -72.53 -12.52
CA ALA A 2 32.70 -71.90 -12.34
C ALA A 2 32.36 -71.47 -10.89
N ASP A 3 32.73 -72.26 -9.88
CA ASP A 3 32.51 -71.86 -8.47
C ASP A 3 33.41 -70.70 -8.03
N LEU A 4 34.62 -70.61 -8.58
CA LEU A 4 35.55 -69.52 -8.29
C LEU A 4 35.05 -68.20 -8.90
N GLU A 5 34.48 -68.25 -10.10
CA GLU A 5 33.81 -67.11 -10.75
C GLU A 5 32.55 -66.67 -10.01
N ARG A 6 31.75 -67.60 -9.50
CA ARG A 6 30.58 -67.26 -8.69
C ARG A 6 30.95 -66.56 -7.40
N GLU A 7 32.02 -67.02 -6.74
CA GLU A 7 32.53 -66.45 -5.49
C GLU A 7 33.09 -65.03 -5.72
N THR A 8 33.83 -64.80 -6.81
CA THR A 8 34.34 -63.47 -7.16
C THR A 8 33.24 -62.49 -7.54
N ILE A 9 32.23 -62.92 -8.30
CA ILE A 9 31.06 -62.09 -8.63
C ILE A 9 30.28 -61.73 -7.36
N ARG A 10 30.11 -62.67 -6.42
CA ARG A 10 29.45 -62.40 -5.13
C ARG A 10 30.23 -61.36 -4.32
N SER A 11 31.54 -61.55 -4.16
CA SER A 11 32.40 -60.61 -3.44
C SER A 11 32.39 -59.21 -4.06
N ALA A 12 32.48 -59.11 -5.40
CA ALA A 12 32.39 -57.83 -6.10
C ALA A 12 31.01 -57.17 -5.91
N SER A 13 29.93 -57.94 -5.90
CA SER A 13 28.57 -57.42 -5.66
C SER A 13 28.39 -56.91 -4.23
N GLU A 14 28.98 -57.58 -3.25
CA GLU A 14 28.99 -57.14 -1.84
C GLU A 14 29.80 -55.86 -1.65
N GLU A 15 30.96 -55.75 -2.30
CA GLU A 15 31.81 -54.56 -2.30
C GLU A 15 31.06 -53.35 -2.88
N ILE A 16 30.45 -53.51 -4.06
CA ILE A 16 29.66 -52.47 -4.71
C ILE A 16 28.47 -52.07 -3.82
N SER A 17 27.78 -53.03 -3.21
CA SER A 17 26.65 -52.73 -2.33
C SER A 17 27.06 -52.02 -1.03
N ARG A 18 28.29 -52.24 -0.53
CA ARG A 18 28.86 -51.50 0.60
C ARG A 18 29.15 -50.05 0.21
N GLU A 19 29.83 -49.83 -0.91
CA GLU A 19 30.10 -48.48 -1.42
C GLU A 19 28.81 -47.72 -1.75
N PHE A 20 27.78 -48.41 -2.25
CA PHE A 20 26.50 -47.76 -2.52
C PHE A 20 25.80 -47.25 -1.24
N LYS A 21 26.06 -47.89 -0.09
CA LYS A 21 25.53 -47.45 1.22
C LYS A 21 26.29 -46.27 1.81
N THR A 22 27.54 -46.03 1.40
CA THR A 22 28.33 -44.88 1.88
C THR A 22 28.02 -43.61 1.09
N LEU A 23 27.43 -43.73 -0.11
CA LEU A 23 27.02 -42.59 -0.94
C LEU A 23 25.91 -41.73 -0.32
N VAL A 24 25.17 -42.24 0.65
CA VAL A 24 24.07 -41.53 1.31
C VAL A 24 24.27 -41.57 2.81
N ASP A 25 24.60 -40.40 3.37
CA ASP A 25 24.66 -40.22 4.81
C ASP A 25 23.24 -40.01 5.37
N SER A 26 22.79 -40.94 6.21
CA SER A 26 21.46 -40.88 6.83
C SER A 26 21.31 -39.72 7.81
N GLN A 27 22.39 -39.32 8.47
CA GLN A 27 22.40 -38.21 9.42
C GLN A 27 22.27 -36.86 8.69
N ASP A 28 22.89 -36.72 7.52
CA ASP A 28 22.70 -35.56 6.65
C ASP A 28 21.26 -35.49 6.12
N LEU A 29 20.66 -36.63 5.74
CA LEU A 29 19.26 -36.69 5.32
C LEU A 29 18.30 -36.28 6.45
N ASP A 30 18.54 -36.74 7.67
CA ASP A 30 17.74 -36.37 8.84
C ASP A 30 17.91 -34.88 9.19
N SER A 31 19.14 -34.36 9.10
CA SER A 31 19.43 -32.94 9.31
C SER A 31 18.77 -32.05 8.26
N LEU A 32 18.76 -32.49 7.00
CA LEU A 32 18.07 -31.82 5.90
C LEU A 32 16.56 -31.82 6.14
N ARG A 33 15.97 -32.95 6.53
CA ARG A 33 14.55 -33.07 6.86
C ARG A 33 14.16 -32.17 8.03
N GLN A 34 14.99 -32.12 9.08
CA GLN A 34 14.76 -31.23 10.22
C GLN A 34 14.78 -29.76 9.78
N SER A 35 15.76 -29.37 8.95
CA SER A 35 15.87 -28.02 8.41
C SER A 35 14.67 -27.65 7.56
N GLN A 36 14.19 -28.57 6.71
CA GLN A 36 12.98 -28.37 5.90
C GLN A 36 11.73 -28.17 6.76
N ASN A 37 11.56 -28.95 7.83
CA ASN A 37 10.44 -28.77 8.76
C ASN A 37 10.48 -27.42 9.48
N LEU A 38 11.67 -26.96 9.88
CA LEU A 38 11.84 -25.64 10.48
C LEU A 38 11.50 -24.52 9.49
N ILE A 39 11.97 -24.62 8.25
CA ILE A 39 11.65 -23.68 7.18
C ILE A 39 10.14 -23.65 6.92
N LEU A 40 9.51 -24.83 6.83
CA LEU A 40 8.07 -24.95 6.63
C LEU A 40 7.29 -24.27 7.76
N GLY A 41 7.63 -24.53 9.02
CA GLY A 41 6.97 -23.89 10.17
C GLY A 41 7.10 -22.37 10.12
N ARG A 42 8.30 -21.85 9.84
CA ARG A 42 8.52 -20.40 9.71
C ARG A 42 7.73 -19.77 8.57
N LEU A 43 7.60 -20.47 7.44
CA LEU A 43 6.79 -20.00 6.31
C LEU A 43 5.30 -20.00 6.66
N GLN A 44 4.82 -21.01 7.39
CA GLN A 44 3.44 -21.08 7.87
C GLN A 44 3.13 -19.94 8.84
N ASP A 45 4.00 -19.70 9.82
CA ASP A 45 3.87 -18.60 10.78
C ASP A 45 3.86 -17.24 10.06
N SER A 46 4.78 -17.03 9.11
CA SER A 46 4.82 -15.79 8.35
C SER A 46 3.57 -15.59 7.49
N ASN A 47 3.03 -16.66 6.90
CA ASN A 47 1.82 -16.59 6.10
C ASN A 47 0.58 -16.26 6.96
N ALA A 48 0.52 -16.79 8.18
CA ALA A 48 -0.54 -16.46 9.13
C ALA A 48 -0.52 -14.98 9.51
N VAL A 49 0.67 -14.42 9.81
CA VAL A 49 0.84 -13.00 10.12
C VAL A 49 0.43 -12.12 8.93
N LEU A 50 0.85 -12.48 7.71
CA LEU A 50 0.48 -11.74 6.50
C LEU A 50 -1.03 -11.79 6.22
N SER A 51 -1.66 -12.93 6.45
CA SER A 51 -3.12 -13.07 6.28
C SER A 51 -3.88 -12.16 7.23
N HIS A 52 -3.49 -12.13 8.51
CA HIS A 52 -4.07 -11.22 9.50
C HIS A 52 -3.81 -9.75 9.17
N PHE A 53 -2.60 -9.42 8.70
CA PHE A 53 -2.28 -8.05 8.27
C PHE A 53 -3.14 -7.63 7.09
N ASN A 54 -3.33 -8.49 6.09
CA ASN A 54 -4.17 -8.20 4.93
C ASN A 54 -5.61 -7.91 5.36
N GLU A 55 -6.21 -8.77 6.17
CA GLU A 55 -7.56 -8.59 6.71
C GLU A 55 -7.69 -7.28 7.51
N TYR A 56 -6.73 -7.02 8.42
CA TYR A 56 -6.71 -5.79 9.19
C TYR A 56 -6.60 -4.54 8.31
N SER A 57 -5.70 -4.55 7.33
CA SER A 57 -5.47 -3.42 6.44
C SER A 57 -6.69 -3.13 5.54
N GLU A 58 -7.38 -4.19 5.10
CA GLU A 58 -8.62 -4.09 4.34
C GLU A 58 -9.73 -3.47 5.19
N ASN A 59 -9.90 -3.92 6.43
CA ASN A 59 -10.89 -3.37 7.35
C ASN A 59 -10.64 -1.89 7.67
N CYS A 60 -9.39 -1.51 7.98
CA CYS A 60 -9.03 -0.10 8.19
C CYS A 60 -9.32 0.76 6.96
N PHE A 61 -9.02 0.26 5.76
CA PHE A 61 -9.32 0.97 4.53
C PHE A 61 -10.84 1.12 4.30
N ALA A 62 -11.60 0.06 4.53
CA ALA A 62 -13.05 0.06 4.38
C ALA A 62 -13.71 1.10 5.30
N GLU A 63 -13.22 1.23 6.54
CA GLU A 63 -13.73 2.21 7.53
C GLU A 63 -13.60 3.66 7.05
N VAL A 64 -12.48 4.03 6.42
CA VAL A 64 -12.20 5.43 6.06
C VAL A 64 -12.52 5.78 4.60
N SER A 65 -12.56 4.80 3.70
CA SER A 65 -12.69 5.03 2.25
C SER A 65 -14.01 5.70 1.85
N ALA A 66 -15.11 5.34 2.52
CA ALA A 66 -16.43 5.92 2.28
C ALA A 66 -16.47 7.40 2.66
N ASP A 67 -15.88 7.76 3.80
CA ASP A 67 -15.80 9.13 4.29
C ASP A 67 -14.92 10.00 3.38
N PHE A 68 -13.77 9.49 2.95
CA PHE A 68 -12.95 10.21 1.96
C PHE A 68 -13.70 10.46 0.65
N THR A 69 -14.42 9.47 0.16
CA THR A 69 -15.23 9.61 -1.06
C THR A 69 -16.32 10.67 -0.88
N LYS A 70 -17.05 10.62 0.23
CA LYS A 70 -18.10 11.59 0.58
C LYS A 70 -17.53 13.01 0.72
N ASN A 71 -16.45 13.17 1.48
CA ASN A 71 -15.82 14.47 1.72
C ASN A 71 -15.25 15.06 0.42
N THR A 72 -14.63 14.24 -0.42
CA THR A 72 -14.13 14.66 -1.74
C THR A 72 -15.28 15.16 -2.63
N ARG A 73 -16.43 14.47 -2.62
CA ARG A 73 -17.61 14.90 -3.38
C ARG A 73 -18.17 16.23 -2.87
N LEU A 74 -18.23 16.40 -1.54
CA LEU A 74 -18.66 17.66 -0.92
C LEU A 74 -17.75 18.82 -1.31
N LEU A 75 -16.44 18.65 -1.20
CA LEU A 75 -15.46 19.69 -1.59
C LEU A 75 -15.58 20.08 -3.06
N LYS A 76 -15.81 19.11 -3.95
CA LYS A 76 -16.07 19.39 -5.38
C LYS A 76 -17.34 20.22 -5.58
N SER A 77 -18.42 19.90 -4.87
CA SER A 77 -19.67 20.67 -4.92
C SER A 77 -19.45 22.10 -4.44
N MET A 78 -18.82 22.27 -3.27
CA MET A 78 -18.53 23.59 -2.69
C MET A 78 -17.68 24.44 -3.63
N LYS A 79 -16.70 23.83 -4.30
CA LYS A 79 -15.90 24.52 -5.33
C LYS A 79 -16.78 25.02 -6.48
N SER A 80 -17.64 24.17 -7.02
CA SER A 80 -18.55 24.56 -8.11
C SER A 80 -19.50 25.69 -7.69
N ASP A 81 -20.00 25.64 -6.45
CA ASP A 81 -20.85 26.70 -5.91
C ASP A 81 -20.08 28.02 -5.80
N LEU A 82 -18.84 27.99 -5.30
CA LEU A 82 -17.97 29.18 -5.25
C LEU A 82 -17.66 29.72 -6.64
N ASP A 83 -17.32 28.86 -7.60
CA ASP A 83 -17.08 29.28 -8.99
C ASP A 83 -18.30 30.00 -9.57
N TYR A 84 -19.50 29.47 -9.31
CA TYR A 84 -20.75 30.10 -9.73
C TYR A 84 -21.01 31.43 -9.03
N ILE A 85 -20.81 31.50 -7.70
CA ILE A 85 -20.95 32.74 -6.93
C ILE A 85 -20.00 33.82 -7.48
N PHE A 86 -18.73 33.50 -7.70
CA PHE A 86 -17.77 34.46 -8.26
C PHE A 86 -18.13 34.91 -9.68
N LEU A 87 -18.65 34.01 -10.51
CA LEU A 87 -19.17 34.37 -11.83
C LEU A 87 -20.34 35.37 -11.73
N LYS A 88 -21.30 35.11 -10.84
CA LYS A 88 -22.46 36.00 -10.63
C LYS A 88 -22.04 37.35 -10.06
N LEU A 89 -21.12 37.38 -9.10
CA LEU A 89 -20.56 38.62 -8.56
C LEU A 89 -19.87 39.44 -9.63
N ARG A 90 -19.04 38.82 -10.48
CA ARG A 90 -18.38 39.52 -11.60
C ARG A 90 -19.38 40.08 -12.60
N SER A 91 -20.41 39.30 -12.94
CA SER A 91 -21.48 39.74 -13.84
C SER A 91 -22.27 40.91 -13.24
N LEU A 92 -22.62 40.84 -11.97
CA LEU A 92 -23.35 41.90 -11.27
C LEU A 92 -22.51 43.18 -11.17
N LYS A 93 -21.23 43.07 -10.79
CA LYS A 93 -20.29 44.18 -10.77
C LYS A 93 -20.20 44.87 -12.13
N ALA A 94 -20.04 44.10 -13.21
CA ALA A 94 -19.97 44.65 -14.57
C ALA A 94 -21.25 45.40 -14.97
N LYS A 95 -22.43 44.88 -14.63
CA LYS A 95 -23.72 45.56 -14.88
C LYS A 95 -23.85 46.86 -14.09
N ILE A 96 -23.47 46.85 -12.81
CA ILE A 96 -23.49 48.05 -11.97
C ILE A 96 -22.53 49.09 -12.56
N MET A 97 -21.30 48.73 -12.90
CA MET A 97 -20.33 49.66 -13.53
C MET A 97 -20.84 50.26 -14.85
N ALA A 98 -21.56 49.47 -15.65
CA ALA A 98 -22.14 49.96 -16.90
C ALA A 98 -23.30 50.95 -16.67
N THR A 99 -24.03 50.82 -15.56
CA THR A 99 -25.20 51.66 -15.23
C THR A 99 -24.81 52.88 -14.38
N TYR A 100 -23.86 52.70 -13.48
CA TYR A 100 -23.37 53.66 -12.49
C TYR A 100 -21.83 53.58 -12.46
N PRO A 101 -21.14 54.32 -13.35
CA PRO A 101 -19.68 54.26 -13.48
C PRO A 101 -18.92 54.69 -12.22
N ASP A 102 -19.56 55.51 -11.38
CA ASP A 102 -19.09 56.06 -10.12
C ASP A 102 -19.36 55.16 -8.90
N ALA A 103 -20.05 54.02 -9.08
CA ALA A 103 -20.44 53.13 -7.97
C ALA A 103 -19.29 52.31 -7.36
N PHE A 104 -18.12 52.24 -8.01
CA PHE A 104 -16.95 51.54 -7.48
C PHE A 104 -15.76 52.51 -7.42
N PRO A 105 -15.50 53.13 -6.25
CA PRO A 105 -14.40 54.07 -6.10
C PRO A 105 -13.05 53.34 -6.01
N ASP A 106 -11.95 54.05 -6.23
CA ASP A 106 -10.60 53.45 -6.34
C ASP A 106 -10.19 52.68 -5.08
N ASN A 107 -9.28 51.70 -5.23
CA ASN A 107 -8.82 50.82 -4.14
C ASN A 107 -8.41 51.57 -2.85
N SER A 108 -7.87 52.79 -2.96
CA SER A 108 -7.50 53.66 -1.84
C SER A 108 -8.69 54.05 -0.95
N THR A 109 -9.88 54.18 -1.52
CA THR A 109 -11.12 54.45 -0.77
C THR A 109 -11.76 53.19 -0.20
N ILE A 110 -11.55 52.02 -0.83
CA ILE A 110 -12.06 50.74 -0.35
C ILE A 110 -11.30 50.29 0.91
N GLU A 111 -9.96 50.43 0.93
CA GLU A 111 -9.13 50.13 2.11
C GLU A 111 -9.48 51.03 3.31
N ALA A 112 -9.85 52.30 3.07
CA ALA A 112 -10.29 53.22 4.11
C ALA A 112 -11.65 52.83 4.75
N LEU A 113 -12.45 52.01 4.06
CA LEU A 113 -13.79 51.59 4.49
C LEU A 113 -13.83 50.14 5.00
N ASP A 114 -12.80 49.33 4.74
CA ASP A 114 -12.73 47.92 5.17
C ASP A 114 -12.32 47.83 6.66
N GLN A 115 -13.32 47.60 7.52
CA GLN A 115 -13.13 47.47 8.98
C GLN A 115 -12.90 46.03 9.45
N ARG A 116 -12.71 45.07 8.54
CA ARG A 116 -12.55 43.66 8.94
C ARG A 116 -11.21 43.45 9.64
N PRO A 117 -11.16 42.71 10.76
CA PRO A 117 -9.92 42.42 11.45
C PRO A 117 -9.00 41.60 10.53
N ASN A 118 -7.75 42.05 10.41
CA ASN A 118 -6.75 41.38 9.61
C ASN A 118 -6.32 40.08 10.31
N LEU A 119 -6.75 38.93 9.76
CA LEU A 119 -6.47 37.60 10.28
C LEU A 119 -5.10 37.02 9.83
N GLU A 120 -4.38 37.72 8.95
CA GLU A 120 -3.04 37.34 8.49
C GLU A 120 -1.93 37.72 9.49
N LEU A 121 -2.26 38.52 10.51
CA LEU A 121 -1.32 38.90 11.56
C LEU A 121 -1.37 37.86 12.70
N PRO A 122 -0.23 37.28 13.11
CA PRO A 122 -0.19 36.41 14.27
C PRO A 122 -0.62 37.18 15.53
N ARG A 123 -1.44 36.54 16.37
CA ARG A 123 -1.74 37.03 17.73
C ARG A 123 -0.60 36.77 18.69
#